data_AF-A0A6G3WQM5-F1
#
_entry.id   AF-A0A6G3WQM5-F1
#
_cell.length_a   1.000
_cell.length_b   1.000
_cell.length_c   1.000
_cell.angle_alpha   90.00
_cell.angle_beta   90.00
_cell.angle_gamma   90.00
#
_symmetry.space_group_name_H-M   'P 1'
#
loop_
_entity.id
_entity.type
_entity.pdbx_description
1 polymer ?
#
loop_
_entity_poly.entity_id
_entity_poly.type
_entity_poly.pdbx_seq_one_letter_code
_entity_poly.pdbx_strand_id
1 'polypeptide(L)'
;EYARVLAAKDPAVSERFWAEHLAGLPGPTLLAGPSPQLMEELPRPLVHTLSAELSELLRDAARTRGVTLNSVLTGAFGLFLGARTGR
;
A
#
# COMPACT_ATOMS: atom_id res chain seq x y z
N GLU A 1 -4.57 13.56 -25.30
CA GLU A 1 -4.80 12.20 -25.82
C GLU A 1 -5.04 11.17 -24.72
N TYR A 2 -4.07 10.88 -23.84
CA TYR A 2 -4.19 9.87 -22.77
C TYR A 2 -5.43 10.02 -21.89
N ALA A 3 -5.75 11.23 -21.43
CA ALA A 3 -6.94 11.49 -20.62
C ALA A 3 -8.26 11.18 -21.36
N ARG A 4 -8.32 11.40 -22.68
CA ARG A 4 -9.48 11.01 -23.51
C ARG A 4 -9.62 9.49 -23.60
N VAL A 5 -8.50 8.78 -23.79
CA VAL A 5 -8.48 7.30 -23.79
C VAL A 5 -8.93 6.75 -22.45
N LEU A 6 -8.53 7.35 -21.34
CA LEU A 6 -8.95 6.96 -20.00
C LEU A 6 -10.45 7.23 -19.78
N ALA A 7 -10.95 8.40 -20.18
CA ALA A 7 -12.36 8.77 -20.06
C ALA A 7 -13.29 7.90 -20.93
N ALA A 8 -12.77 7.30 -22.01
CA ALA A 8 -13.52 6.38 -22.86
C ALA A 8 -13.60 4.95 -22.31
N LYS A 9 -12.90 4.61 -21.22
CA LYS A 9 -13.01 3.30 -20.58
C LYS A 9 -14.33 3.20 -19.81
N ASP A 10 -14.95 2.04 -19.84
CA ASP A 10 -16.13 1.75 -19.02
C ASP A 10 -15.75 1.70 -17.53
N PRO A 11 -16.25 2.63 -16.69
CA PRO A 11 -15.94 2.65 -15.26
C PRO A 11 -16.55 1.43 -14.55
N ALA A 12 -17.66 0.88 -15.04
CA ALA A 12 -18.38 -0.19 -14.37
C ALA A 12 -17.57 -1.49 -14.28
N VAL A 13 -16.62 -1.70 -15.20
CA VAL A 13 -15.67 -2.84 -15.13
C VAL A 13 -14.78 -2.73 -13.90
N SER A 14 -14.18 -1.55 -13.68
CA SER A 14 -13.31 -1.30 -12.53
C SER A 14 -14.12 -1.33 -11.23
N GLU A 15 -15.32 -0.77 -11.23
CA GLU A 15 -16.19 -0.75 -10.06
C GLU A 15 -16.56 -2.16 -9.59
N ARG A 16 -17.01 -3.04 -10.51
CA ARG A 16 -17.33 -4.44 -10.17
C ARG A 16 -16.10 -5.16 -9.61
N PHE A 17 -14.96 -5.02 -10.28
CA PHE A 17 -13.71 -5.64 -9.83
C PHE A 17 -13.36 -5.23 -8.39
N TRP A 18 -13.41 -3.93 -8.07
CA TRP A 18 -13.09 -3.46 -6.72
C TRP A 18 -14.16 -3.81 -5.69
N ALA A 19 -15.44 -3.76 -6.05
CA ALA A 19 -16.53 -4.16 -5.17
C ALA A 19 -16.38 -5.63 -4.74
N GLU A 20 -16.10 -6.52 -5.70
CA GLU A 20 -15.88 -7.95 -5.43
C GLU A 20 -14.60 -8.18 -4.62
N HIS A 21 -13.49 -7.54 -4.99
CA HIS A 21 -12.20 -7.74 -4.35
C HIS A 21 -12.14 -7.24 -2.90
N LEU A 22 -12.92 -6.20 -2.57
CA LEU A 22 -12.93 -5.57 -1.24
C LEU A 22 -14.08 -6.06 -0.35
N ALA A 23 -15.04 -6.85 -0.86
CA ALA A 23 -16.23 -7.26 -0.12
C ALA A 23 -15.94 -8.01 1.20
N GLY A 24 -14.84 -8.76 1.24
CA GLY A 24 -14.43 -9.52 2.43
C GLY A 24 -13.61 -8.74 3.44
N LEU A 25 -13.29 -7.47 3.19
CA LEU A 25 -12.44 -6.70 4.09
C LEU A 25 -13.20 -6.28 5.35
N PRO A 26 -12.68 -6.59 6.55
CA PRO A 26 -13.31 -6.23 7.83
C PRO A 26 -13.20 -4.74 8.17
N GLY A 27 -12.90 -3.88 7.19
CA GLY A 27 -12.60 -2.46 7.38
C GLY A 27 -11.10 -2.17 7.53
N PRO A 28 -10.73 -0.88 7.64
CA PRO A 28 -9.34 -0.44 7.67
C PRO A 28 -8.61 -0.85 8.96
N THR A 29 -7.28 -0.88 8.90
CA THR A 29 -6.43 -1.01 10.09
C THR A 29 -6.32 0.35 10.79
N LEU A 30 -7.01 0.51 11.91
CA LEU A 30 -7.03 1.75 12.69
C LEU A 30 -5.89 1.78 13.71
N LEU A 31 -4.88 2.61 13.48
CA LEU A 31 -3.71 2.71 14.37
C LEU A 31 -3.96 3.55 15.63
N ALA A 32 -4.90 4.49 15.57
CA ALA A 32 -5.24 5.41 16.67
C ALA A 32 -6.67 5.18 17.20
N GLY A 33 -7.25 4.01 16.90
CA GLY A 33 -8.65 3.69 17.25
C GLY A 33 -9.69 4.38 16.35
N PRO A 34 -10.99 4.21 16.66
CA PRO A 34 -12.11 4.68 15.82
C PRO A 34 -12.37 6.19 15.90
N SER A 35 -11.93 6.85 16.97
CA SER A 35 -12.14 8.28 17.20
C SER A 35 -10.86 8.96 17.67
N PRO A 36 -9.84 9.07 16.80
CA PRO A 36 -8.59 9.73 17.17
C PRO A 36 -8.81 11.25 17.32
N GLN A 37 -8.10 11.85 18.28
CA GLN A 37 -7.97 13.31 18.32
C GLN A 37 -7.07 13.73 17.16
N LEU A 38 -7.62 14.49 16.22
CA LEU A 38 -6.87 15.02 15.09
C LEU A 38 -6.17 16.31 15.52
N MET A 39 -4.88 16.41 15.22
CA MET A 39 -4.12 17.64 15.39
C MET A 39 -4.31 18.52 14.14
N GLU A 40 -4.41 19.83 14.32
CA GLU A 40 -4.46 20.79 13.19
C GLU A 40 -3.12 20.88 12.46
N GLU A 41 -2.02 20.62 13.16
CA GLU A 41 -0.67 20.63 12.61
C GLU A 41 -0.31 19.28 11.96
N LEU A 42 0.35 19.35 10.79
CA LEU A 42 0.88 18.17 10.12
C LEU A 42 2.07 17.58 10.89
N PRO A 43 2.16 16.24 11.03
CA PRO A 43 3.31 15.61 11.63
C PRO A 43 4.56 15.83 10.77
N ARG A 44 5.73 15.94 11.42
CA ARG A 44 7.01 15.97 10.70
C ARG A 44 7.25 14.62 10.01
N PRO A 45 7.75 14.62 8.76
CA PRO A 45 8.04 13.38 8.07
C PRO A 45 9.20 12.65 8.76
N LEU A 46 9.01 11.36 9.02
CA LEU A 46 10.08 10.47 9.45
C LEU A 46 10.67 9.80 8.20
N VAL A 47 11.90 10.18 7.85
CA VAL A 47 12.57 9.68 6.63
C VAL A 47 13.78 8.85 7.03
N HIS A 48 13.81 7.62 6.54
CA HIS A 48 14.95 6.72 6.67
C HIS A 48 15.36 6.21 5.29
N THR A 49 16.66 6.22 5.04
CA THR A 49 17.26 5.71 3.80
C THR A 49 17.92 4.39 4.10
N LEU A 50 17.56 3.35 3.34
CA LEU A 50 18.27 2.08 3.39
C LEU A 50 19.66 2.24 2.78
N SER A 51 20.63 1.47 3.27
CA SER A 51 21.96 1.46 2.66
C SER A 51 21.88 0.98 1.20
N ALA A 52 22.88 1.32 0.40
CA ALA A 52 22.95 0.91 -1.00
C ALA A 52 22.97 -0.63 -1.11
N GLU A 53 23.73 -1.27 -0.22
CA GLU A 53 23.89 -2.73 -0.16
C GLU A 53 22.56 -3.42 0.13
N LEU A 54 21.84 -2.95 1.15
CA LEU A 54 20.52 -3.51 1.49
C LEU A 54 19.50 -3.25 0.37
N SER A 55 19.56 -2.09 -0.26
CA SER A 55 18.69 -1.75 -1.39
C SER A 55 18.91 -2.70 -2.58
N GLU A 56 20.17 -3.02 -2.90
CA GLU A 56 20.48 -3.99 -3.98
C GLU A 56 20.05 -5.41 -3.62
N LEU A 57 20.24 -5.84 -2.37
CA LEU A 57 19.74 -7.15 -1.91
C LEU A 57 18.23 -7.28 -2.07
N LEU A 58 17.47 -6.22 -1.75
CA LEU A 58 16.01 -6.21 -1.93
C LEU A 58 15.61 -6.24 -3.41
N ARG A 59 16.34 -5.51 -4.28
CA ARG A 59 16.11 -5.51 -5.73
C ARG A 59 16.37 -6.89 -6.34
N ASP A 60 17.45 -7.54 -5.95
CA ASP A 60 17.78 -8.88 -6.42
C ASP A 60 16.77 -9.93 -5.94
N ALA A 61 16.37 -9.85 -4.67
CA ALA A 61 15.36 -10.73 -4.10
C ALA A 61 13.99 -10.59 -4.80
N ALA A 62 13.60 -9.36 -5.15
CA ALA A 62 12.37 -9.07 -5.90
C ALA A 62 12.45 -9.64 -7.32
N ARG A 63 13.57 -9.40 -8.02
CA ARG A 63 13.82 -9.90 -9.38
C ARG A 63 13.78 -11.42 -9.44
N THR A 64 14.47 -12.09 -8.52
CA THR A 64 14.52 -13.56 -8.43
C THR A 64 13.12 -14.17 -8.25
N ARG A 65 12.19 -13.44 -7.62
CA ARG A 65 10.81 -13.87 -7.39
C ARG A 65 9.81 -13.33 -8.41
N GLY A 66 10.27 -12.60 -9.44
CA GLY A 66 9.41 -12.03 -10.47
C GLY A 66 8.44 -10.96 -9.96
N VAL A 67 8.74 -10.30 -8.84
CA VAL A 67 7.90 -9.23 -8.26
C VAL A 67 8.61 -7.88 -8.32
N THR A 68 7.85 -6.81 -8.18
CA THR A 68 8.42 -5.46 -8.10
C THR A 68 8.97 -5.18 -6.70
N LEU A 69 9.97 -4.28 -6.60
CA LEU A 69 10.45 -3.81 -5.30
C LEU A 69 9.31 -3.18 -4.47
N ASN A 70 8.39 -2.45 -5.12
CA ASN A 70 7.22 -1.89 -4.45
C ASN A 70 6.37 -2.99 -3.80
N SER A 71 6.11 -4.09 -4.51
CA SER A 71 5.37 -5.24 -3.96
C SER A 71 6.05 -5.85 -2.73
N VAL A 72 7.39 -5.95 -2.74
CA VAL A 72 8.15 -6.42 -1.57
C VAL A 72 7.97 -5.47 -0.38
N LEU A 73 8.11 -4.16 -0.59
CA LEU A 73 7.97 -3.17 0.47
C LEU A 73 6.53 -3.08 1.00
N THR A 74 5.53 -3.10 0.12
CA THR A 74 4.10 -3.15 0.51
C THR A 74 3.79 -4.40 1.32
N GLY A 75 4.28 -5.56 0.90
CA GLY A 75 4.11 -6.82 1.64
C GLY A 75 4.79 -6.78 3.01
N ALA A 76 6.03 -6.32 3.09
CA ALA A 76 6.76 -6.16 4.35
C ALA A 76 6.06 -5.21 5.32
N PHE A 77 5.50 -4.10 4.81
CA PHE A 77 4.72 -3.18 5.63
C PHE A 77 3.40 -3.79 6.10
N GLY A 78 2.70 -4.55 5.24
CA GLY A 78 1.51 -5.29 5.62
C GLY A 78 1.78 -6.30 6.75
N LEU A 79 2.87 -7.06 6.65
CA LEU A 79 3.31 -7.98 7.71
C LEU A 79 3.64 -7.25 9.02
N PHE A 80 4.32 -6.11 8.93
CA PHE A 80 4.61 -5.28 10.10
C PHE A 80 3.32 -4.80 10.78
N LEU A 81 2.37 -4.27 10.01
CA LEU A 81 1.08 -3.83 10.53
C LEU A 81 0.32 -4.98 11.18
N GLY A 82 0.28 -6.15 10.55
CA GLY A 82 -0.42 -7.30 11.11
C GLY A 82 0.22 -7.82 12.40
N ALA A 83 1.54 -7.86 12.46
CA ALA A 83 2.26 -8.20 13.69
C ALA A 83 2.02 -7.19 14.84
N ARG A 84 1.77 -5.91 14.52
CA ARG A 84 1.52 -4.85 15.52
C ARG A 84 0.05 -4.68 15.91
N THR A 85 -0.87 -5.11 15.05
CA THR A 85 -2.31 -4.86 15.23
C THR A 85 -3.12 -6.14 15.44
N GLY A 86 -2.52 -7.32 15.24
CA GLY A 86 -3.19 -8.62 15.35
C GLY A 86 -4.21 -8.88 14.24
N ARG A 87 -4.04 -8.23 13.09
CA ARG A 87 -4.99 -8.23 11.96
C ARG A 87 -4.31 -8.50 10.63
#